data_AF-A0A090E3I4-F1
#
_entry.id   AF-A0A090E3I4-F1
#
_cell.length_a   1.000
_cell.length_b   1.000
_cell.length_c   1.000
_cell.angle_alpha   90.00
_cell.angle_beta   90.00
_cell.angle_gamma   90.00
#
_symmetry.space_group_name_H-M   'P 1'
#
loop_
_entity.id
_entity.type
_entity.pdbx_description
1 polymer ?
#
loop_
_entity_poly.entity_id
_entity_poly.type
_entity_poly.pdbx_seq_one_letter_code
_entity_poly.pdbx_strand_id
1 'polypeptide(L)'
;MKRMREKDIPAFVQEVAATGCDICAIGPGLYVLGDVDVPRGKRRGLYKKLREIDARYGSRDHLRHKIASHLTSIGRYINARSLESEAWVQFPASGRKIDDEAPNLAAVTAYDVAHLGIYAAMLVAEADGADWSDVARVTLNIDPNREPERARRAWASHLARARWLATSDFREIDLLQ
;
A
#
# COMPACT_ATOMS: atom_id res chain seq x y z
N MET A 1 6.87 -7.25 -24.93
CA MET A 1 7.42 -7.56 -23.58
C MET A 1 7.13 -9.01 -23.24
N LYS A 2 8.08 -9.70 -22.59
CA LYS A 2 7.87 -11.04 -22.05
C LYS A 2 6.75 -11.01 -20.99
N ARG A 3 5.91 -12.03 -20.95
CA ARG A 3 4.84 -12.22 -19.95
C ARG A 3 5.04 -13.56 -19.26
N MET A 4 4.86 -13.56 -17.95
CA MET A 4 4.95 -14.75 -17.13
C MET A 4 3.73 -15.66 -17.37
N ARG A 5 3.91 -16.98 -17.30
CA ARG A 5 2.79 -17.94 -17.36
C ARG A 5 2.47 -18.41 -15.94
N GLU A 6 1.24 -18.86 -15.74
CA GLU A 6 0.77 -19.36 -14.45
C GLU A 6 1.61 -20.50 -13.88
N LYS A 7 2.07 -21.43 -14.73
CA LYS A 7 2.95 -22.53 -14.30
C LYS A 7 4.30 -22.06 -13.76
N ASP A 8 4.70 -20.83 -14.06
CA ASP A 8 5.97 -20.26 -13.63
C ASP A 8 5.86 -19.66 -12.20
N ILE A 9 4.66 -19.57 -11.61
CA ILE A 9 4.39 -18.93 -10.30
C ILE A 9 5.23 -19.50 -9.15
N PRO A 10 5.30 -20.83 -8.93
CA PRO A 10 6.07 -21.36 -7.81
C PRO A 10 7.57 -21.05 -7.91
N ALA A 11 8.14 -21.16 -9.12
CA ALA A 11 9.55 -20.88 -9.36
C ALA A 11 9.87 -19.39 -9.15
N PHE A 12 9.00 -18.51 -9.62
CA PHE A 12 9.13 -17.07 -9.39
C PHE A 12 9.13 -16.72 -7.89
N VAL A 13 8.15 -17.25 -7.14
CA VAL A 13 8.02 -16.99 -5.69
C VAL A 13 9.26 -17.48 -4.94
N GLN A 14 9.76 -18.68 -5.28
CA GLN A 14 10.97 -19.23 -4.68
C GLN A 14 12.20 -18.39 -5.00
N GLU A 15 12.39 -17.96 -6.25
CA GLU A 15 13.53 -17.13 -6.64
C GLU A 15 13.53 -15.78 -5.93
N VAL A 16 12.35 -15.14 -5.80
CA VAL A 16 12.21 -13.89 -5.05
C VAL A 16 12.55 -14.10 -3.58
N ALA A 17 11.98 -15.12 -2.93
CA ALA A 17 12.25 -15.43 -1.53
C ALA A 17 13.75 -15.72 -1.29
N ALA A 18 14.41 -16.43 -2.22
CA ALA A 18 15.84 -16.73 -2.16
C ALA A 18 16.75 -15.49 -2.23
N THR A 19 16.23 -14.34 -2.69
CA THR A 19 16.99 -13.08 -2.64
C THR A 19 17.09 -12.49 -1.22
N GLY A 20 16.29 -13.00 -0.28
CA GLY A 20 16.05 -12.40 1.03
C GLY A 20 14.97 -11.31 1.01
N CYS A 21 14.25 -11.16 -0.10
CA CYS A 21 13.02 -10.37 -0.16
C CYS A 21 11.91 -11.12 0.58
N ASP A 22 11.14 -10.41 1.40
CA ASP A 22 9.86 -10.95 1.83
C ASP A 22 8.85 -10.81 0.69
N ILE A 23 8.09 -11.86 0.41
CA ILE A 23 7.04 -11.86 -0.61
C ILE A 23 5.78 -12.45 0.01
N CYS A 24 4.75 -11.61 0.11
CA CYS A 24 3.53 -11.92 0.84
C CYS A 24 2.28 -11.48 0.08
N ALA A 25 1.21 -12.27 0.19
CA ALA A 25 -0.11 -11.86 -0.25
C ALA A 25 -0.70 -10.78 0.68
N ILE A 26 -1.41 -9.83 0.08
CA ILE A 26 -2.27 -8.86 0.76
C ILE A 26 -3.69 -9.06 0.25
N GLY A 27 -4.52 -9.72 1.07
CA GLY A 27 -5.86 -10.12 0.67
C GLY A 27 -5.87 -11.05 -0.54
N PRO A 28 -7.00 -11.15 -1.26
CA PRO A 28 -7.19 -12.13 -2.33
C PRO A 28 -6.56 -11.73 -3.68
N GLY A 29 -6.19 -10.47 -3.87
CA GLY A 29 -5.84 -9.95 -5.21
C GLY A 29 -4.45 -9.35 -5.38
N LEU A 30 -3.76 -9.08 -4.28
CA LEU A 30 -2.49 -8.34 -4.29
C LEU A 30 -1.39 -9.14 -3.60
N TYR A 31 -0.16 -8.85 -3.98
CA TYR A 31 1.03 -9.29 -3.26
C TYR A 31 2.04 -8.16 -3.22
N VAL A 32 2.94 -8.19 -2.24
CA VAL A 32 4.00 -7.19 -2.08
C VAL A 32 5.36 -7.86 -2.03
N LEU A 33 6.36 -7.11 -2.46
CA LEU A 33 7.77 -7.40 -2.27
C LEU A 33 8.27 -6.46 -1.17
N GLY A 34 8.48 -6.99 0.04
CA GLY A 34 8.95 -6.26 1.19
C GLY A 34 10.46 -6.35 1.36
N ASP A 35 11.10 -5.21 1.63
CA ASP A 35 12.50 -5.12 2.04
C ASP A 35 12.67 -4.55 3.46
N VAL A 36 11.58 -4.54 4.23
CA VAL A 36 11.51 -4.00 5.61
C VAL A 36 12.61 -4.62 6.47
N ASP A 37 12.73 -5.95 6.43
CA ASP A 37 13.71 -6.71 7.20
C ASP A 37 15.12 -6.71 6.58
N VAL A 38 15.29 -6.09 5.41
CA VAL A 38 16.55 -6.08 4.68
C VAL A 38 17.38 -4.87 5.16
N PRO A 39 18.57 -5.10 5.76
CA PRO A 39 19.43 -4.01 6.20
C PRO A 39 19.74 -3.03 5.06
N ARG A 40 19.74 -1.72 5.34
CA ARG A 40 19.89 -0.68 4.31
C ARG A 40 21.09 -0.90 3.36
N GLY A 41 22.24 -1.32 3.90
CA GLY A 41 23.44 -1.62 3.11
C GLY A 41 23.31 -2.79 2.13
N LYS A 42 22.31 -3.67 2.30
CA LYS A 42 22.05 -4.82 1.43
C LYS A 42 20.96 -4.57 0.38
N ARG A 43 20.15 -3.51 0.53
CA ARG A 43 19.00 -3.21 -0.37
C ARG A 43 19.41 -3.00 -1.83
N ARG A 44 20.53 -2.32 -2.08
CA ARG A 44 21.04 -2.12 -3.46
C ARG A 44 21.30 -3.46 -4.17
N GLY A 45 21.89 -4.41 -3.46
CA GLY A 45 22.15 -5.77 -3.97
C GLY A 45 20.86 -6.56 -4.20
N LEU A 46 19.91 -6.44 -3.27
CA LEU A 46 18.57 -7.03 -3.39
C LEU A 46 17.85 -6.54 -4.64
N TYR A 47 17.72 -5.22 -4.82
CA TYR A 47 17.00 -4.66 -5.97
C TYR A 47 17.67 -5.00 -7.31
N LYS A 48 19.00 -5.21 -7.33
CA LYS A 48 19.67 -5.72 -8.53
C LYS A 48 19.19 -7.14 -8.87
N LYS A 49 19.15 -8.04 -7.89
CA LYS A 49 18.65 -9.41 -8.08
C LYS A 49 17.18 -9.45 -8.49
N LEU A 50 16.33 -8.60 -7.87
CA LEU A 50 14.92 -8.50 -8.23
C LEU A 50 14.72 -8.02 -9.67
N ARG A 51 15.50 -7.03 -10.13
CA ARG A 51 15.48 -6.61 -11.55
C ARG A 51 15.86 -7.72 -12.51
N GLU A 52 16.83 -8.57 -12.15
CA GLU A 52 17.21 -9.72 -12.97
C GLU A 52 16.07 -10.77 -13.04
N ILE A 53 15.36 -11.00 -11.92
CA ILE A 53 14.16 -11.84 -11.88
C ILE A 53 13.05 -11.24 -12.75
N ASP A 54 12.79 -9.93 -12.63
CA ASP A 54 11.78 -9.22 -13.41
C ASP A 54 12.06 -9.31 -14.92
N ALA A 55 13.32 -9.15 -15.33
CA ALA A 55 13.73 -9.32 -16.72
C ALA A 55 13.51 -10.76 -17.23
N ARG A 56 13.73 -11.77 -16.37
CA ARG A 56 13.53 -13.19 -16.71
C ARG A 56 12.07 -13.56 -16.83
N TYR A 57 11.20 -13.15 -15.91
CA TYR A 57 9.79 -13.58 -15.89
C TYR A 57 8.87 -12.66 -16.70
N GLY A 58 9.23 -11.37 -16.82
CA GLY A 58 8.44 -10.38 -17.55
C GLY A 58 7.22 -9.89 -16.76
N SER A 59 6.25 -9.28 -17.46
CA SER A 59 5.05 -8.73 -16.80
C SER A 59 4.22 -9.84 -16.14
N ARG A 60 3.71 -9.52 -14.95
CA ARG A 60 2.94 -10.40 -14.05
C ARG A 60 1.56 -9.85 -13.72
N ASP A 61 1.18 -8.74 -14.34
CA ASP A 61 -0.02 -7.99 -13.95
C ASP A 61 -1.29 -8.84 -14.12
N HIS A 62 -1.34 -9.66 -15.18
CA HIS A 62 -2.43 -10.61 -15.43
C HIS A 62 -2.45 -11.80 -14.47
N LEU A 63 -1.42 -11.99 -13.66
CA LEU A 63 -1.31 -13.11 -12.70
C LEU A 63 -1.34 -12.66 -11.23
N ARG A 64 -1.54 -11.38 -10.92
CA ARG A 64 -1.50 -10.87 -9.54
C ARG A 64 -2.37 -11.68 -8.57
N HIS A 65 -3.62 -11.94 -8.94
CA HIS A 65 -4.56 -12.77 -8.16
C HIS A 65 -4.07 -14.22 -7.97
N LYS A 66 -3.43 -14.80 -9.00
CA LYS A 66 -2.93 -16.18 -8.95
C LYS A 66 -1.66 -16.30 -8.11
N ILE A 67 -0.81 -15.28 -8.16
CA ILE A 67 0.37 -15.15 -7.29
C ILE A 67 -0.08 -14.99 -5.85
N ALA A 68 -1.04 -14.11 -5.57
CA ALA A 68 -1.61 -13.91 -4.24
C ALA A 68 -2.23 -15.21 -3.69
N SER A 69 -3.04 -15.91 -4.51
CA SER A 69 -3.63 -17.20 -4.15
C SER A 69 -2.57 -18.27 -3.83
N HIS A 70 -1.51 -18.36 -4.64
CA HIS A 70 -0.40 -19.27 -4.38
C HIS A 70 0.34 -18.93 -3.09
N LEU A 71 0.63 -17.64 -2.84
CA LEU A 71 1.28 -17.19 -1.62
C LEU A 71 0.44 -17.51 -0.37
N THR A 72 -0.87 -17.29 -0.43
CA THR A 72 -1.81 -17.68 0.64
C THR A 72 -1.81 -19.19 0.87
N SER A 73 -1.81 -20.01 -0.18
CA SER A 73 -1.82 -21.47 -0.05
C SER A 73 -0.56 -22.05 0.59
N ILE A 74 0.57 -21.35 0.49
CA ILE A 74 1.83 -21.71 1.14
C ILE A 74 2.06 -20.97 2.47
N GLY A 75 1.04 -20.31 3.01
CA GLY A 75 1.11 -19.63 4.31
C GLY A 75 1.87 -18.30 4.32
N ARG A 76 2.16 -17.70 3.15
CA ARG A 76 2.85 -16.42 3.00
C ARG A 76 1.86 -15.29 2.72
N TYR A 77 1.10 -14.92 3.73
CA TYR A 77 0.11 -13.86 3.63
C TYR A 77 0.18 -12.96 4.87
N ILE A 78 -0.11 -11.69 4.68
CA ILE A 78 -0.30 -10.75 5.78
C ILE A 78 -1.73 -10.93 6.28
N ASN A 79 -1.89 -11.59 7.42
CA ASN A 79 -3.20 -11.83 8.01
C ASN A 79 -3.72 -10.57 8.70
N ALA A 80 -4.85 -10.02 8.22
CA ALA A 80 -5.62 -8.95 8.88
C ALA A 80 -5.99 -9.21 10.35
N ARG A 81 -5.94 -10.46 10.81
CA ARG A 81 -6.12 -10.84 12.23
C ARG A 81 -4.82 -10.88 13.03
N SER A 82 -3.68 -11.11 12.37
CA SER A 82 -2.34 -10.84 12.95
C SER A 82 -2.04 -9.34 12.98
N LEU A 83 -2.93 -8.53 12.40
CA LEU A 83 -2.95 -7.09 12.53
C LEU A 83 -3.73 -6.65 13.79
N GLU A 84 -4.51 -7.53 14.42
CA GLU A 84 -5.16 -7.27 15.71
C GLU A 84 -4.22 -7.43 16.92
N SER A 85 -3.04 -8.06 16.74
CA SER A 85 -2.01 -8.13 17.79
C SER A 85 -1.02 -6.98 17.65
N GLU A 86 -1.25 -5.91 18.43
CA GLU A 86 -0.36 -4.82 18.86
C GLU A 86 0.46 -4.02 17.82
N ALA A 87 0.58 -4.47 16.56
CA ALA A 87 1.39 -3.81 15.52
C ALA A 87 0.61 -2.78 14.69
N TRP A 88 -0.72 -2.72 14.80
CA TRP A 88 -1.57 -1.76 14.05
C TRP A 88 -1.85 -0.47 14.79
N VAL A 89 -1.26 -0.33 15.98
CA VAL A 89 -1.08 0.96 16.63
C VAL A 89 -0.02 1.81 15.89
N GLN A 90 0.63 1.28 14.83
CA GLN A 90 1.73 1.95 14.12
C GLN A 90 1.55 2.14 12.59
N PHE A 91 0.37 1.87 12.01
CA PHE A 91 0.03 2.45 10.71
C PHE A 91 -0.82 3.71 10.92
N PRO A 92 -0.49 4.84 10.25
CA PRO A 92 0.33 4.91 9.05
C PRO A 92 1.84 4.95 9.34
N ALA A 93 2.61 4.10 8.65
CA ALA A 93 4.07 4.14 8.62
C ALA A 93 4.61 5.31 7.78
N SER A 94 4.07 6.51 8.02
CA SER A 94 4.88 7.70 8.03
C SER A 94 4.74 8.27 9.44
N GLY A 95 5.82 8.38 10.20
CA GLY A 95 5.86 9.27 11.37
C GLY A 95 5.66 10.76 11.01
N ARG A 96 5.03 11.06 9.87
CA ARG A 96 4.60 12.36 9.41
C ARG A 96 3.16 12.54 9.87
N LYS A 97 2.98 13.52 10.75
CA LYS A 97 1.68 13.98 11.22
C LYS A 97 0.83 14.37 10.01
N ILE A 98 -0.38 13.83 9.93
CA ILE A 98 -1.39 14.32 8.98
C ILE A 98 -2.01 15.60 9.54
N ASP A 99 -2.24 16.58 8.68
CA ASP A 99 -2.89 17.82 9.08
C ASP A 99 -4.39 17.59 9.30
N ASP A 100 -5.04 18.53 10.00
CA ASP A 100 -6.49 18.44 10.25
C ASP A 100 -7.31 18.64 8.96
N GLU A 101 -6.69 19.16 7.89
CA GLU A 101 -7.30 19.36 6.59
C GLU A 101 -6.32 18.97 5.48
N ALA A 102 -6.87 18.35 4.44
CA ALA A 102 -6.12 18.04 3.23
C ALA A 102 -5.98 19.31 2.36
N PRO A 103 -4.97 19.36 1.48
CA PRO A 103 -4.84 20.43 0.49
C PRO A 103 -6.10 20.55 -0.36
N ASN A 104 -6.56 21.79 -0.54
CA ASN A 104 -7.67 22.13 -1.43
C ASN A 104 -7.16 22.93 -2.64
N LEU A 105 -6.20 22.36 -3.36
CA LEU A 105 -5.61 22.96 -4.57
C LEU A 105 -5.96 22.12 -5.80
N ALA A 106 -6.19 22.75 -6.95
CA ALA A 106 -6.49 22.07 -8.21
C ALA A 106 -5.25 21.46 -8.90
N ALA A 107 -4.28 21.00 -8.11
CA ALA A 107 -3.05 20.36 -8.55
C ALA A 107 -2.58 19.36 -7.48
N VAL A 108 -1.85 18.32 -7.89
CA VAL A 108 -1.22 17.38 -6.95
C VAL A 108 -0.07 18.08 -6.23
N THR A 109 -0.03 17.97 -4.92
CA THR A 109 0.97 18.62 -4.06
C THR A 109 1.98 17.61 -3.51
N ALA A 110 3.11 18.10 -3.00
CA ALA A 110 4.05 17.27 -2.27
C ALA A 110 3.41 16.60 -1.03
N TYR A 111 2.42 17.26 -0.41
CA TYR A 111 1.62 16.67 0.66
C TYR A 111 0.84 15.45 0.17
N ASP A 112 0.22 15.53 -1.00
CA ASP A 112 -0.54 14.42 -1.55
C ASP A 112 0.36 13.21 -1.81
N VAL A 113 1.52 13.43 -2.44
CA VAL A 113 2.52 12.39 -2.70
C VAL A 113 3.02 11.76 -1.39
N ALA A 114 3.21 12.57 -0.35
CA ALA A 114 3.65 12.10 0.96
C ALA A 114 2.60 11.26 1.71
N HIS A 115 1.30 11.44 1.42
CA HIS A 115 0.19 10.80 2.13
C HIS A 115 -0.63 9.83 1.27
N LEU A 116 -0.11 9.39 0.12
CA LEU A 116 -0.79 8.43 -0.77
C LEU A 116 -1.27 7.15 -0.06
N GLY A 117 -0.50 6.64 0.88
CA GLY A 117 -0.88 5.44 1.65
C GLY A 117 -2.12 5.66 2.52
N ILE A 118 -2.27 6.85 3.10
CA ILE A 118 -3.45 7.24 3.89
C ILE A 118 -4.66 7.36 2.96
N TYR A 119 -4.52 8.05 1.82
CA TYR A 119 -5.60 8.18 0.85
C TYR A 119 -6.09 6.84 0.30
N ALA A 120 -5.17 5.93 -0.02
CA ALA A 120 -5.52 4.58 -0.46
C ALA A 120 -6.31 3.83 0.62
N ALA A 121 -5.87 3.89 1.88
CA ALA A 121 -6.57 3.26 2.99
C ALA A 121 -7.98 3.84 3.20
N MET A 122 -8.15 5.16 3.06
CA MET A 122 -9.47 5.80 3.16
C MET A 122 -10.42 5.37 2.04
N LEU A 123 -9.93 5.24 0.81
CA LEU A 123 -10.74 4.78 -0.33
C LEU A 123 -11.15 3.31 -0.21
N VAL A 124 -10.25 2.45 0.28
CA VAL A 124 -10.56 1.05 0.54
C VAL A 124 -11.61 0.95 1.66
N ALA A 125 -11.41 1.65 2.76
CA ALA A 125 -12.36 1.66 3.87
C ALA A 125 -13.75 2.17 3.44
N GLU A 126 -13.80 3.19 2.59
CA GLU A 126 -15.05 3.65 1.98
C GLU A 126 -15.71 2.58 1.11
N ALA A 127 -14.95 1.92 0.23
CA ALA A 127 -15.49 0.87 -0.64
C ALA A 127 -16.02 -0.34 0.15
N ASP A 128 -15.40 -0.64 1.29
CA ASP A 128 -15.82 -1.70 2.22
C ASP A 128 -16.96 -1.26 3.15
N GLY A 129 -17.43 -0.01 3.05
CA GLY A 129 -18.53 0.52 3.86
C GLY A 129 -18.16 0.73 5.34
N ALA A 130 -16.88 0.92 5.65
CA ALA A 130 -16.41 1.15 7.02
C ALA A 130 -16.97 2.45 7.61
N ASP A 131 -17.18 2.47 8.92
CA ASP A 131 -17.62 3.67 9.61
C ASP A 131 -16.52 4.73 9.63
N TRP A 132 -16.90 5.98 9.36
CA TRP A 132 -15.96 7.09 9.27
C TRP A 132 -15.18 7.33 10.58
N SER A 133 -15.78 7.02 11.73
CA SER A 133 -15.18 7.25 13.04
C SER A 133 -14.07 6.23 13.34
N ASP A 134 -14.23 4.99 12.88
CA ASP A 134 -13.18 3.96 12.94
C ASP A 134 -12.02 4.32 12.02
N VAL A 135 -12.31 4.79 10.81
CA VAL A 135 -11.28 5.27 9.87
C VAL A 135 -10.54 6.48 10.44
N ALA A 136 -11.23 7.45 11.05
CA ALA A 136 -10.58 8.61 11.67
C ALA A 136 -9.63 8.20 12.81
N ARG A 137 -10.05 7.24 13.64
CA ARG A 137 -9.25 6.74 14.76
C ARG A 137 -8.02 5.98 14.30
N VAL A 138 -8.21 5.04 13.37
CA VAL A 138 -7.14 4.12 12.93
C VAL A 138 -6.19 4.81 11.96
N THR A 139 -6.71 5.58 11.00
CA THR A 139 -5.93 6.10 9.87
C THR A 139 -5.38 7.50 10.15
N LEU A 140 -6.13 8.35 10.87
CA LEU A 140 -5.74 9.74 11.15
C LEU A 140 -5.19 9.92 12.57
N ASN A 141 -5.30 8.88 13.40
CA ASN A 141 -4.93 8.93 14.82
C ASN A 141 -5.66 10.06 15.58
N ILE A 142 -6.94 10.28 15.28
CA ILE A 142 -7.81 11.23 15.97
C ILE A 142 -8.96 10.47 16.62
N ASP A 143 -9.13 10.60 17.93
CA ASP A 143 -10.22 9.94 18.65
C ASP A 143 -11.55 10.69 18.42
N PRO A 144 -12.51 10.10 17.67
CA PRO A 144 -13.78 10.74 17.34
C PRO A 144 -14.70 10.92 18.56
N ASN A 145 -14.49 10.18 19.65
CA ASN A 145 -15.27 10.35 20.87
C ASN A 145 -14.77 11.53 21.72
N ARG A 146 -13.47 11.84 21.61
CA ARG A 146 -12.83 12.94 22.36
C ARG A 146 -12.80 14.23 21.57
N GLU A 147 -12.62 14.15 20.25
CA GLU A 147 -12.50 15.29 19.35
C GLU A 147 -13.39 15.12 18.09
N PRO A 148 -14.73 14.98 18.24
CA PRO A 148 -15.63 14.59 17.16
C PRO A 148 -15.57 15.51 15.94
N GLU A 149 -15.59 16.81 16.18
CA GLU A 149 -15.57 17.82 15.12
C GLU A 149 -14.24 17.82 14.34
N ARG A 150 -13.12 17.68 15.04
CA ARG A 150 -11.79 17.61 14.44
C ARG A 150 -11.64 16.32 13.62
N ALA A 151 -12.04 15.18 14.19
CA ALA A 151 -12.02 13.89 13.52
C ALA A 151 -12.86 13.89 12.24
N ARG A 152 -14.08 14.46 12.32
CA ARG A 152 -15.00 14.50 11.18
C ARG A 152 -14.50 15.41 10.06
N ARG A 153 -13.97 16.59 10.40
CA ARG A 153 -13.37 17.51 9.41
C ARG A 153 -12.17 16.86 8.71
N ALA A 154 -11.25 16.29 9.48
CA ALA A 154 -10.06 15.63 8.93
C ALA A 154 -10.45 14.46 8.02
N TRP A 155 -11.36 13.60 8.46
CA TRP A 155 -11.85 12.50 7.63
C TRP A 155 -12.51 13.00 6.33
N ALA A 156 -13.43 13.95 6.42
CA ALA A 156 -14.16 14.43 5.25
C ALA A 156 -13.22 15.10 4.23
N SER A 157 -12.30 15.94 4.70
CA SER A 157 -11.35 16.67 3.86
C SER A 157 -10.39 15.70 3.13
N HIS A 158 -9.81 14.73 3.85
CA HIS A 158 -8.87 13.78 3.27
C HIS A 158 -9.56 12.76 2.35
N LEU A 159 -10.79 12.33 2.65
CA LEU A 159 -11.56 11.45 1.77
C LEU A 159 -11.95 12.16 0.47
N ALA A 160 -12.40 13.42 0.56
CA ALA A 160 -12.69 14.23 -0.61
C ALA A 160 -11.44 14.41 -1.49
N ARG A 161 -10.28 14.67 -0.86
CA ARG A 161 -9.00 14.78 -1.56
C ARG A 161 -8.58 13.46 -2.22
N ALA A 162 -8.72 12.34 -1.52
CA ALA A 162 -8.43 11.01 -2.04
C ALA A 162 -9.28 10.66 -3.27
N ARG A 163 -10.59 10.95 -3.21
CA ARG A 163 -11.50 10.77 -4.34
C ARG A 163 -11.11 11.64 -5.53
N TRP A 164 -10.77 12.91 -5.29
CA TRP A 164 -10.29 13.82 -6.35
C TRP A 164 -9.03 13.27 -7.03
N LEU A 165 -8.04 12.78 -6.25
CA LEU A 165 -6.85 12.17 -6.81
C LEU A 165 -7.15 10.90 -7.62
N ALA A 166 -8.15 10.12 -7.20
CA ALA A 166 -8.54 8.87 -7.89
C ALA A 166 -9.27 9.11 -9.22
N THR A 167 -9.95 10.26 -9.38
CA THR A 167 -10.71 10.61 -10.59
C THR A 167 -10.03 11.63 -11.48
N SER A 168 -8.95 12.26 -11.00
CA SER A 168 -8.16 13.21 -11.79
C SER A 168 -7.39 12.46 -12.88
N ASP A 169 -7.52 12.94 -14.13
CA ASP A 169 -6.64 12.50 -15.21
C ASP A 169 -5.21 12.93 -14.86
N PHE A 170 -4.35 11.99 -14.44
CA PHE A 170 -2.94 12.16 -14.05
C PHE A 170 -2.01 12.69 -15.17
N ARG A 171 -2.49 13.53 -16.09
CA ARG A 171 -1.77 13.96 -17.29
C ARG A 171 -0.66 14.99 -17.06
N GLU A 172 -0.52 15.55 -15.87
CA GLU A 172 0.62 16.40 -15.51
C GLU A 172 1.19 15.97 -14.17
N ILE A 173 1.87 14.82 -14.19
CA ILE A 173 2.91 14.53 -13.22
C ILE A 173 4.22 15.04 -13.83
N ASP A 174 4.46 16.34 -13.72
CA ASP A 174 5.80 16.89 -13.89
C ASP A 174 6.58 16.65 -12.59
N LEU A 175 6.89 15.37 -12.34
CA LEU A 175 7.83 14.99 -11.30
C LEU A 175 9.23 15.23 -11.85
N LEU A 176 9.72 16.45 -11.67
CA LEU A 176 11.12 16.87 -11.42
C LEU A 176 11.36 18.30 -11.96
N GLN A 177 11.14 19.29 -11.09
CA GLN A 177 11.94 20.52 -11.03
C GLN A 177 12.46 20.66 -9.60
#